data_AF-A0AA43F593-F1
#
_entry.id   AF-A0AA43F593-F1
#
_cell.length_a   1.000
_cell.length_b   1.000
_cell.length_c   1.000
_cell.angle_alpha   90.00
_cell.angle_beta   90.00
_cell.angle_gamma   90.00
#
_symmetry.space_group_name_H-M   'P 1'
#
loop_
_entity.id
_entity.type
_entity.pdbx_description
1 polymer ?
#
loop_
_entity_poly.entity_id
_entity_poly.type
_entity_poly.pdbx_seq_one_letter_code
_entity_poly.pdbx_strand_id
1 'polypeptide(L)'
;MKWIRLYVTAEGQSERKFAEEVLRPHLATYYIDVRARVVLTNRKLGKRGGIIDYGKIRGDLHRLMQEDPQSDARFTTMIDLYALPNQFPGWTEAKKLTHPQDRISKLEESLKADFPDRRFLPYIQLHEFEALL
;
A
#
# COMPACT_ATOMS: atom_id res chain seq x y z
N MET A 1 -1.45 27.42 -0.62
CA MET A 1 -0.88 26.07 -0.86
C MET A 1 -2.03 25.12 -1.18
N LYS A 2 -1.83 24.18 -2.10
CA LYS A 2 -2.89 23.23 -2.53
C LYS A 2 -2.78 21.95 -1.70
N TRP A 3 -3.89 21.46 -1.18
CA TRP A 3 -3.94 20.18 -0.47
C TRP A 3 -3.73 19.00 -1.42
N ILE A 4 -2.98 18.00 -0.96
CA ILE A 4 -2.81 16.71 -1.63
C ILE A 4 -3.63 15.67 -0.90
N ARG A 5 -4.39 14.85 -1.62
CA ARG A 5 -5.07 13.69 -1.03
C ARG A 5 -4.17 12.48 -1.17
N LEU A 6 -3.72 11.90 -0.06
CA LEU A 6 -2.93 10.67 -0.04
C LEU A 6 -3.83 9.50 0.34
N TYR A 7 -4.10 8.64 -0.62
CA TYR A 7 -4.82 7.40 -0.38
C TYR A 7 -3.85 6.28 -0.01
N VAL A 8 -4.05 5.69 1.17
CA VAL A 8 -3.23 4.58 1.68
C VAL A 8 -4.04 3.30 1.61
N THR A 9 -3.56 2.32 0.84
CA THR A 9 -4.15 0.97 0.81
C THR A 9 -3.38 0.08 1.80
N ALA A 10 -3.98 -0.13 2.96
CA ALA A 10 -3.44 -0.88 4.08
C ALA A 10 -3.80 -2.37 4.00
N GLU A 11 -2.92 -3.24 4.49
CA GLU A 11 -3.20 -4.68 4.62
C GLU A 11 -4.30 -4.99 5.64
N GLY A 12 -4.22 -4.37 6.82
CA GLY A 12 -5.04 -4.69 7.99
C GLY A 12 -5.62 -3.45 8.68
N GLN A 13 -6.33 -3.70 9.78
CA GLN A 13 -6.94 -2.61 10.56
C GLN A 13 -5.89 -1.82 11.36
N SER A 14 -4.81 -2.46 11.82
CA SER A 14 -3.74 -1.81 12.57
C SER A 14 -3.04 -0.76 11.71
N GLU A 15 -2.68 -1.14 10.49
CA GLU A 15 -2.04 -0.29 9.48
C GLU A 15 -2.95 0.89 9.12
N ARG A 16 -4.23 0.61 8.90
CA ARG A 16 -5.22 1.65 8.65
C ARG A 16 -5.31 2.63 9.82
N LYS A 17 -5.37 2.12 11.05
CA LYS A 17 -5.47 2.94 12.27
C LYS A 17 -4.25 3.84 12.42
N PHE A 18 -3.05 3.30 12.20
CA PHE A 18 -1.82 4.11 12.17
C PHE A 18 -1.88 5.22 11.12
N ALA A 19 -2.33 4.91 9.90
CA ALA A 19 -2.44 5.91 8.86
C ALA A 19 -3.45 7.03 9.21
N GLU A 20 -4.58 6.70 9.83
CA GLU A 20 -5.63 7.66 10.20
C GLU A 20 -5.34 8.46 11.48
N GLU A 21 -4.72 7.82 12.47
CA GLU A 21 -4.51 8.39 13.82
C GLU A 21 -3.11 8.98 14.03
N VAL A 22 -2.10 8.50 13.31
CA VAL A 22 -0.72 8.98 13.44
C VAL A 22 -0.28 9.74 12.19
N LEU A 23 -0.35 9.11 11.00
CA LEU A 23 0.15 9.75 9.77
C LEU A 23 -0.71 10.96 9.38
N ARG A 24 -2.04 10.85 9.44
CA ARG A 24 -2.94 11.94 9.05
C ARG A 24 -2.69 13.25 9.80
N PRO A 25 -2.68 13.30 11.15
CA PRO A 25 -2.42 14.57 11.84
C PRO A 25 -1.01 15.11 11.58
N HIS A 26 -0.01 14.23 11.49
CA HIS A 26 1.36 14.65 11.18
C HIS A 26 1.45 15.26 9.77
N LEU A 27 0.93 14.56 8.76
CA LEU A 27 1.01 14.96 7.35
C LEU A 27 0.07 16.14 7.00
N ALA A 28 -0.98 16.39 7.81
CA ALA A 28 -1.82 17.56 7.66
C ALA A 28 -1.03 18.88 7.83
N THR A 29 0.04 18.89 8.63
CA THR A 29 0.94 20.05 8.77
C THR A 29 1.69 20.38 7.48
N TYR A 30 1.72 19.44 6.53
CA TYR A 30 2.30 19.56 5.19
C TYR A 30 1.25 19.64 4.09
N TYR A 31 -0.02 19.93 4.42
CA TYR A 31 -1.15 20.00 3.48
C TYR A 31 -1.45 18.67 2.77
N ILE A 32 -1.24 17.54 3.45
CA ILE A 32 -1.55 16.21 2.94
C ILE A 32 -2.70 15.61 3.77
N ASP A 33 -3.83 15.35 3.10
CA ASP A 33 -5.00 14.67 3.66
C ASP A 33 -4.87 13.16 3.44
N VAL A 34 -4.60 12.41 4.52
CA VAL A 34 -4.45 10.95 4.47
C VAL A 34 -5.82 10.27 4.56
N ARG A 35 -6.10 9.40 3.59
CA ARG A 35 -7.32 8.59 3.51
C ARG A 35 -6.93 7.12 3.40
N ALA A 36 -7.10 6.37 4.50
CA ALA A 36 -6.70 4.97 4.53
C ALA A 36 -7.89 4.03 4.32
N ARG A 37 -7.61 2.85 3.76
CA ARG A 37 -8.58 1.76 3.61
C ARG A 37 -7.86 0.42 3.63
N VAL A 38 -8.60 -0.61 4.01
CA VAL A 38 -8.07 -1.99 4.08
C VAL A 38 -8.39 -2.74 2.79
N VAL A 39 -7.43 -3.50 2.27
CA VAL A 39 -7.63 -4.42 1.14
C VAL A 39 -8.76 -5.42 1.45
N LEU A 40 -9.63 -5.71 0.48
CA LEU A 40 -10.67 -6.71 0.63
C LEU A 40 -10.10 -8.13 0.47
N THR A 41 -9.85 -8.83 1.57
CA THR A 41 -9.15 -10.13 1.50
C THR A 41 -10.10 -11.33 1.37
N ASN A 42 -11.32 -11.32 1.91
CA ASN A 42 -12.31 -12.37 1.59
C ASN A 42 -13.77 -11.93 1.82
N ARG A 43 -14.54 -11.73 0.73
CA ARG A 43 -15.98 -11.44 0.80
C ARG A 43 -16.81 -12.60 1.36
N LYS A 44 -16.35 -13.86 1.30
CA LYS A 44 -17.13 -15.04 1.71
C LYS A 44 -17.15 -15.32 3.21
N LEU A 45 -16.24 -14.74 4.00
CA LEU A 45 -16.10 -15.03 5.44
C LEU A 45 -16.31 -13.80 6.35
N GLY A 46 -16.65 -12.64 5.79
CA GLY A 46 -16.86 -11.41 6.57
C GLY A 46 -15.62 -10.88 7.31
N LYS A 47 -14.43 -11.44 7.08
CA LYS A 47 -13.18 -11.02 7.70
C LYS A 47 -12.38 -10.09 6.77
N ARG A 48 -11.94 -8.94 7.29
CA ARG A 48 -11.02 -7.98 6.65
C ARG A 48 -9.62 -8.18 7.24
N GLY A 49 -8.63 -8.54 6.42
CA GLY A 49 -7.22 -8.69 6.83
C GLY A 49 -6.52 -9.91 6.21
N GLY A 50 -5.20 -9.83 6.03
CA GLY A 50 -4.31 -10.87 5.50
C GLY A 50 -4.30 -10.95 3.97
N ILE A 51 -3.17 -10.64 3.34
CA ILE A 51 -3.06 -10.66 1.88
C ILE A 51 -3.15 -12.10 1.38
N ILE A 52 -4.22 -12.43 0.66
CA ILE A 52 -4.38 -13.77 0.07
C ILE A 52 -4.33 -13.71 -1.46
N ASP A 53 -4.43 -12.51 -2.07
CA ASP A 53 -4.54 -12.40 -3.53
C ASP A 53 -4.07 -11.03 -4.06
N TYR A 54 -2.98 -11.04 -4.84
CA TYR A 54 -2.50 -9.83 -5.52
C TYR A 54 -3.51 -9.28 -6.52
N GLY A 55 -4.29 -10.13 -7.20
CA GLY A 55 -5.30 -9.70 -8.16
C GLY A 55 -6.39 -8.83 -7.53
N LYS A 56 -6.75 -9.09 -6.26
CA LYS A 56 -7.69 -8.25 -5.51
C LYS A 56 -7.08 -6.91 -5.13
N ILE A 57 -5.85 -6.89 -4.62
CA ILE A 57 -5.10 -5.65 -4.35
C ILE A 57 -5.06 -4.82 -5.63
N ARG A 58 -4.70 -5.46 -6.75
CA ARG A 58 -4.57 -4.82 -8.03
C ARG A 58 -5.87 -4.18 -8.49
N GLY A 59 -6.98 -4.92 -8.42
CA GLY A 59 -8.30 -4.43 -8.80
C GLY A 59 -8.82 -3.29 -7.92
N ASP A 60 -8.61 -3.38 -6.61
CA ASP A 60 -9.05 -2.34 -5.66
C ASP A 60 -8.21 -1.06 -5.75
N LEU A 61 -6.90 -1.17 -5.96
CA LEU A 61 -6.02 -0.03 -6.28
C LEU A 61 -6.45 0.62 -7.59
N HIS A 62 -6.59 -0.17 -8.66
CA HIS A 62 -7.00 0.35 -9.96
C HIS A 62 -8.33 1.11 -9.88
N ARG A 63 -9.35 0.53 -9.21
CA ARG A 63 -10.67 1.18 -9.05
C ARG A 63 -10.55 2.54 -8.35
N LEU A 64 -9.77 2.62 -7.27
CA LEU A 64 -9.60 3.87 -6.54
C LEU A 64 -8.92 4.96 -7.35
N MET A 65 -7.89 4.58 -8.11
CA MET A 65 -7.16 5.52 -8.95
C MET A 65 -8.05 6.12 -10.05
N GLN A 66 -9.11 5.40 -10.44
CA GLN A 66 -10.16 5.88 -11.35
C GLN A 66 -11.23 6.72 -10.62
N GLU A 67 -11.55 6.40 -9.36
CA GLU A 67 -12.51 7.16 -8.54
C GLU A 67 -12.05 8.58 -8.24
N ASP A 68 -10.74 8.81 -8.06
CA ASP A 68 -10.16 10.15 -7.96
C ASP A 68 -9.14 10.38 -9.10
N PRO A 69 -9.56 10.90 -10.26
CA PRO A 69 -8.69 11.14 -11.41
C PRO A 69 -7.86 12.43 -11.28
N GLN A 70 -8.00 13.17 -10.17
CA GLN A 70 -7.37 14.48 -10.04
C GLN A 70 -5.85 14.39 -9.90
N SER A 71 -5.16 15.43 -10.34
CA SER A 71 -3.68 15.50 -10.35
C SER A 71 -3.05 15.72 -8.99
N ASP A 72 -3.84 16.14 -8.00
CA ASP A 72 -3.49 16.30 -6.58
C ASP A 72 -3.85 15.08 -5.72
N ALA A 73 -4.34 14.00 -6.34
CA ALA A 73 -4.45 12.71 -5.68
C ALA A 73 -3.10 11.96 -5.76
N ARG A 74 -2.74 11.27 -4.69
CA ARG A 74 -1.61 10.34 -4.59
C ARG A 74 -2.10 9.03 -4.02
N PHE A 75 -1.48 7.95 -4.45
CA PHE A 75 -1.85 6.59 -4.08
C PHE A 75 -0.62 5.86 -3.59
N THR A 76 -0.74 5.17 -2.46
CA THR A 76 0.33 4.36 -1.89
C THR A 76 -0.26 3.10 -1.24
N THR A 77 0.63 2.21 -0.83
CA THR A 77 0.31 0.97 -0.11
C THR A 77 0.94 1.03 1.27
N MET A 78 0.41 0.26 2.22
CA MET A 78 1.09 -0.03 3.49
C MET A 78 0.85 -1.49 3.80
N ILE A 79 1.75 -2.32 3.29
CA ILE A 79 1.59 -3.76 3.15
C ILE A 79 2.84 -4.44 3.68
N ASP A 80 2.70 -5.46 4.52
CA ASP A 80 3.83 -6.21 5.04
C ASP A 80 4.51 -7.05 3.94
N LEU A 81 5.84 -6.93 3.84
CA LEU A 81 6.69 -7.75 2.98
C LEU A 81 6.42 -9.26 3.18
N TYR A 82 6.26 -9.70 4.42
CA TYR A 82 6.13 -11.12 4.77
C TYR A 82 4.73 -11.68 4.54
N ALA A 83 3.73 -10.80 4.38
CA ALA A 83 2.39 -11.18 4.00
C ALA A 83 2.20 -11.28 2.48
N LEU A 84 3.17 -10.83 1.67
CA LEU A 84 3.00 -10.79 0.21
C LEU A 84 2.81 -12.20 -0.40
N PRO A 85 1.84 -12.35 -1.32
CA PRO A 85 1.58 -13.61 -1.98
C PRO A 85 2.67 -13.90 -3.02
N ASN A 86 2.94 -15.18 -3.29
CA ASN A 86 3.93 -15.58 -4.29
C ASN A 86 3.65 -15.05 -5.71
N GLN A 87 2.39 -14.67 -6.01
CA GLN A 87 1.97 -14.10 -7.28
C GLN A 87 2.20 -12.58 -7.38
N PHE A 88 2.78 -11.95 -6.35
CA PHE A 88 3.10 -10.53 -6.37
C PHE A 88 4.15 -10.22 -7.46
N PRO A 89 4.03 -9.08 -8.17
CA PRO A 89 4.95 -8.74 -9.25
C PRO A 89 6.40 -8.64 -8.73
N GLY A 90 7.33 -9.30 -9.43
CA GLY A 90 8.75 -9.30 -9.06
C GLY A 90 9.14 -10.22 -7.90
N TRP A 91 8.22 -11.03 -7.38
CA TRP A 91 8.47 -11.93 -6.24
C TRP A 91 9.61 -12.93 -6.50
N THR A 92 9.63 -13.56 -7.67
CA THR A 92 10.64 -14.57 -8.04
C THR A 92 12.06 -13.99 -8.04
N GLU A 93 12.21 -12.75 -8.50
CA GLU A 93 13.46 -12.01 -8.57
C GLU A 93 13.85 -11.50 -7.19
N ALA A 94 12.91 -10.91 -6.45
CA ALA A 94 13.14 -10.42 -5.10
C ALA A 94 13.63 -11.54 -4.17
N LYS A 95 13.07 -12.75 -4.28
CA LYS A 95 13.48 -13.91 -3.45
C LYS A 95 14.95 -14.30 -3.64
N LYS A 96 15.58 -13.97 -4.78
CA LYS A 96 17.00 -14.24 -5.05
C LYS A 96 17.93 -13.25 -4.37
N LEU A 97 17.41 -12.11 -3.90
CA LEU A 97 18.19 -11.06 -3.26
C LEU A 97 18.43 -11.40 -1.79
N THR A 98 19.63 -11.12 -1.32
CA THR A 98 20.06 -11.48 0.05
C THR A 98 19.54 -10.47 1.07
N HIS A 99 19.67 -9.17 0.78
CA HIS A 99 19.27 -8.12 1.73
C HIS A 99 17.78 -7.78 1.59
N PRO A 100 17.04 -7.67 2.70
CA PRO A 100 15.61 -7.35 2.64
C PRO A 100 15.28 -6.00 2.00
N GLN A 101 16.18 -5.02 2.12
CA GLN A 101 16.03 -3.71 1.47
C GLN A 101 16.00 -3.85 -0.06
N ASP A 102 16.89 -4.64 -0.63
CA ASP A 102 16.93 -4.91 -2.07
C ASP A 102 15.65 -5.63 -2.53
N ARG A 103 15.09 -6.51 -1.70
CA ARG A 103 13.79 -7.17 -1.96
C ARG A 103 12.68 -6.15 -2.08
N ILE A 104 12.60 -5.22 -1.13
CA ILE A 104 11.58 -4.18 -1.11
C ILE A 104 11.71 -3.29 -2.33
N SER A 105 12.91 -2.77 -2.62
CA SER A 105 13.12 -1.94 -3.81
C SER A 105 12.69 -2.68 -5.08
N LYS A 106 13.04 -3.97 -5.21
CA LYS A 106 12.63 -4.76 -6.37
C LYS A 106 11.11 -4.94 -6.46
N LEU A 107 10.44 -5.18 -5.34
CA LEU A 107 9.00 -5.39 -5.27
C LEU A 107 8.23 -4.09 -5.52
N GLU A 108 8.67 -2.97 -4.96
CA GLU A 108 8.09 -1.64 -5.18
C GLU A 108 8.27 -1.19 -6.63
N GLU A 109 9.44 -1.41 -7.24
CA GLU A 109 9.66 -1.16 -8.66
C GLU A 109 8.72 -1.99 -9.53
N SER A 110 8.57 -3.28 -9.23
CA SER A 110 7.72 -4.18 -9.99
C SER A 110 6.23 -3.82 -9.84
N LEU A 111 5.80 -3.44 -8.64
CA LEU A 111 4.46 -2.95 -8.38
C LEU A 111 4.21 -1.61 -9.08
N LYS A 112 5.17 -0.68 -9.06
CA LYS A 112 5.08 0.59 -9.80
C LYS A 112 4.99 0.38 -11.31
N ALA A 113 5.69 -0.61 -11.85
CA ALA A 113 5.61 -0.95 -13.27
C ALA A 113 4.24 -1.51 -13.69
N ASP A 114 3.56 -2.27 -12.81
CA ASP A 114 2.19 -2.76 -13.06
C ASP A 114 1.13 -1.62 -13.00
N PHE A 115 1.48 -0.48 -12.39
CA PHE A 115 0.66 0.72 -12.30
C PHE A 115 1.39 1.94 -12.89
N PRO A 116 1.43 2.11 -14.23
CA PRO A 116 2.13 3.21 -14.89
C PRO A 116 1.39 4.56 -14.74
N ASP A 117 1.11 4.96 -13.50
CA ASP A 117 0.50 6.22 -13.12
C ASP A 117 1.48 6.99 -12.20
N ARG A 118 1.84 8.20 -12.61
CA ARG A 118 2.74 9.09 -11.85
C ARG A 118 2.23 9.45 -10.45
N ARG A 119 0.94 9.25 -10.17
CA ARG A 119 0.31 9.50 -8.87
C ARG A 119 0.55 8.36 -7.88
N PHE A 120 1.04 7.21 -8.34
CA PHE A 120 1.26 6.02 -7.53
C PHE A 120 2.70 5.90 -7.05
N LEU A 121 2.85 5.75 -5.73
CA LEU A 121 4.11 5.59 -5.02
C LEU A 121 3.94 4.38 -4.09
N PRO A 122 4.26 3.15 -4.54
CA PRO A 122 4.11 1.97 -3.70
C PRO A 122 5.05 2.05 -2.48
N TYR A 123 4.57 1.53 -1.36
CA TYR A 123 5.35 1.36 -0.14
C TYR A 123 5.07 -0.03 0.44
N ILE A 124 6.14 -0.79 0.67
CA ILE A 124 6.12 -2.13 1.28
C ILE A 124 6.90 -2.08 2.59
N GLN A 125 6.25 -2.50 3.66
CA GLN A 125 6.80 -2.41 5.00
C GLN A 125 7.73 -3.60 5.29
N LEU A 126 8.98 -3.30 5.68
CA LEU A 126 9.99 -4.31 5.99
C LEU A 126 9.80 -5.00 7.34
N HIS A 127 9.54 -4.20 8.37
CA HIS A 127 9.47 -4.66 9.75
C HIS A 127 8.01 -4.67 10.20
N GLU A 128 7.63 -5.66 11.00
CA GLU A 128 6.30 -5.68 11.61
C GLU A 128 6.06 -4.37 12.37
N PHE A 129 4.86 -3.82 12.23
CA PHE A 129 4.45 -2.55 12.83
C PHE A 129 4.70 -2.51 14.36
N GLU A 130 4.68 -3.67 15.02
CA GLU A 130 4.96 -3.87 16.45
C GLU A 130 6.38 -3.41 16.86
N ALA A 131 7.34 -3.31 15.95
CA ALA A 131 8.69 -2.80 16.26
C ALA A 131 8.77 -1.26 16.35
N LEU A 132 7.67 -0.56 16.00
CA LEU A 132 7.56 0.90 16.03
C LEU A 132 6.64 1.44 17.14
N LEU A 133 6.03 0.53 17.93
CA LEU A 133 5.25 0.85 19.13
C LEU A 133 6.07 0.58 20.40
#